data_AF-A0A0V1PY13-F1
#
_entry.id   AF-A0A0V1PY13-F1
#
_cell.length_a   1.000
_cell.length_b   1.000
_cell.length_c   1.000
_cell.angle_alpha   90.00
_cell.angle_beta   90.00
_cell.angle_gamma   90.00
#
_symmetry.space_group_name_H-M   'P 1'
#
loop_
_entity.id
_entity.type
_entity.pdbx_description
1 polymer ?
#
loop_
_entity_poly.entity_id
_entity_poly.type
_entity_poly.pdbx_seq_one_letter_code
_entity_poly.pdbx_strand_id
1 'polypeptide(L)'
;MGAALLSTPDLLVLILENLVNQVGKVYNIPISAKIRLLDDADAVPSLALIDRLCKTGISNLTLHCRTPRMRNRDAPIRDFLPAIIETVHSNNVSFIINGSIRNRREFSILQQKYGNKVGGMIAESAESNPTVFAATPLPWNQVVPEFIKIAQEMDNYPGNTKYIMLNQVPGKSKFYQKFCQAKTHKELFEIAETIGEEGNKIMMKYMQKDVLINPSDFESYRYEIQNKRKLEHENKINDNEKIDKKQKTVAVTV
;
A
#
# COMPACT_ATOMS: atom_id res chain seq x y z
N MET A 1 -10.17 -17.41 8.82
CA MET A 1 -9.06 -17.59 7.85
C MET A 1 -8.32 -16.26 7.65
N GLY A 2 -7.13 -16.25 7.04
CA GLY A 2 -6.28 -15.05 6.96
C GLY A 2 -5.35 -14.92 8.17
N ALA A 3 -5.27 -13.73 8.78
CA ALA A 3 -4.36 -13.49 9.92
C ALA A 3 -4.58 -14.45 11.12
N ALA A 4 -5.77 -15.03 11.27
CA ALA A 4 -6.04 -16.05 12.29
C ALA A 4 -5.22 -17.35 12.12
N LEU A 5 -4.74 -17.66 10.91
CA LEU A 5 -3.86 -18.82 10.70
C LEU A 5 -2.46 -18.59 11.29
N LEU A 6 -2.09 -17.34 11.58
CA LEU A 6 -0.81 -17.01 12.21
C LEU A 6 -0.74 -17.50 13.67
N SER A 7 -1.88 -17.72 14.33
CA SER A 7 -1.94 -18.33 15.67
C SER A 7 -2.01 -19.85 15.65
N THR A 8 -2.04 -20.48 14.47
CA THR A 8 -2.06 -21.94 14.27
C THR A 8 -1.03 -22.34 13.22
N PRO A 9 0.27 -22.09 13.46
CA PRO A 9 1.32 -22.22 12.45
C PRO A 9 1.46 -23.65 11.88
N ASP A 10 1.16 -24.68 12.68
CA ASP A 10 1.22 -26.08 12.22
C ASP A 10 0.13 -26.37 11.18
N LEU A 11 -1.09 -25.85 11.40
CA LEU A 11 -2.17 -25.94 10.43
C LEU A 11 -1.83 -25.18 9.14
N LEU A 12 -1.24 -23.99 9.26
CA LEU A 12 -0.79 -23.21 8.11
C LEU A 12 0.26 -23.96 7.27
N VAL A 13 1.26 -24.54 7.93
CA VAL A 13 2.29 -25.36 7.26
C VAL A 13 1.65 -26.55 6.55
N LEU A 14 0.77 -27.29 7.23
CA LEU A 14 0.07 -28.44 6.64
C LEU A 14 -0.75 -28.04 5.41
N ILE A 15 -1.44 -26.89 5.43
CA ILE A 15 -2.18 -26.38 4.26
C ILE A 15 -1.23 -26.12 3.10
N LEU A 16 -0.11 -25.43 3.34
CA LEU A 16 0.85 -25.10 2.28
C LEU A 16 1.53 -26.34 1.71
N GLU A 17 1.95 -27.29 2.55
CA GLU A 17 2.52 -28.56 2.09
C GLU A 17 1.54 -29.33 1.20
N ASN A 18 0.27 -29.40 1.60
CA ASN A 18 -0.76 -30.06 0.78
C ASN A 18 -0.98 -29.32 -0.55
N LEU A 19 -1.07 -27.99 -0.55
CA LEU A 19 -1.19 -27.21 -1.78
C LEU A 19 0.02 -27.38 -2.70
N VAL A 20 1.24 -27.33 -2.15
CA VAL A 20 2.48 -27.52 -2.92
C VAL A 20 2.53 -28.93 -3.51
N ASN A 21 2.25 -29.96 -2.72
CA ASN A 21 2.40 -31.34 -3.18
C ASN A 21 1.27 -31.81 -4.10
N GLN A 22 0.02 -31.46 -3.79
CA GLN A 22 -1.15 -31.98 -4.50
C GLN A 22 -1.59 -31.09 -5.67
N VAL A 23 -1.21 -29.81 -5.66
CA VAL A 23 -1.56 -28.86 -6.73
C VAL A 23 -0.31 -28.36 -7.42
N GLY A 24 0.62 -27.77 -6.66
CA GLY A 24 1.75 -27.05 -7.25
C GLY A 24 2.67 -27.94 -8.07
N LYS A 25 3.11 -29.08 -7.51
CA LYS A 25 3.95 -30.05 -8.21
C LYS A 25 3.19 -30.81 -9.29
N VAL A 26 1.94 -31.20 -9.03
CA VAL A 26 1.13 -32.00 -9.96
C VAL A 26 0.81 -31.22 -11.24
N TYR A 27 0.46 -29.95 -11.12
CA TYR A 27 0.03 -29.11 -12.25
C TYR A 27 1.07 -28.07 -12.68
N ASN A 28 2.27 -28.09 -12.08
CA ASN A 28 3.33 -27.11 -12.31
C ASN A 28 2.86 -25.66 -12.07
N ILE A 29 2.14 -25.43 -10.97
CA ILE A 29 1.59 -24.13 -10.57
C ILE A 29 2.34 -23.61 -9.34
N PRO A 30 2.92 -22.40 -9.35
CA PRO A 30 3.61 -21.86 -8.18
C PRO A 30 2.63 -21.55 -7.05
N ILE A 31 2.95 -22.00 -5.84
CA ILE A 31 2.17 -21.68 -4.63
C ILE A 31 2.85 -20.53 -3.90
N SER A 32 2.08 -19.49 -3.57
CA SER A 32 2.56 -18.31 -2.83
C SER A 32 1.84 -18.15 -1.51
N ALA A 33 2.51 -17.59 -0.50
CA ALA A 33 1.91 -17.21 0.76
C ALA A 33 2.04 -15.70 1.01
N LYS A 34 0.98 -15.07 1.55
CA LYS A 34 1.01 -13.67 2.00
C LYS A 34 0.70 -13.61 3.50
N ILE A 35 1.63 -13.05 4.27
CA ILE A 35 1.50 -12.95 5.73
C ILE A 35 1.69 -11.50 6.22
N ARG A 36 1.49 -11.31 7.53
CA ARG A 36 1.81 -10.10 8.29
C ARG A 36 2.95 -10.41 9.26
N LEU A 37 3.61 -9.37 9.76
CA LEU A 37 4.53 -9.49 10.89
C LEU A 37 3.77 -10.01 12.11
N LEU A 38 4.41 -10.84 12.93
CA LEU A 38 3.80 -11.34 14.16
C LEU A 38 3.93 -10.32 15.31
N ASP A 39 5.08 -9.66 15.37
CA ASP A 39 5.44 -8.71 16.42
C ASP A 39 6.06 -7.45 15.79
N ASP A 40 5.90 -6.31 16.44
CA ASP A 40 6.39 -5.01 15.99
C ASP A 40 7.75 -4.61 16.56
N ALA A 41 8.18 -5.23 17.66
CA ALA A 41 9.45 -5.00 18.33
C ALA A 41 10.45 -6.14 18.14
N ASP A 42 9.97 -7.38 17.94
CA ASP A 42 10.81 -8.57 17.82
C ASP A 42 10.66 -9.26 16.45
N ALA A 43 11.79 -9.47 15.76
CA ALA A 43 11.83 -10.20 14.50
C ALA A 43 11.69 -11.72 14.68
N VAL A 44 12.09 -12.28 15.83
CA VAL A 44 12.27 -13.72 16.04
C VAL A 44 11.00 -14.53 15.73
N PRO A 45 9.80 -14.17 16.20
CA PRO A 45 8.60 -14.94 15.88
C PRO A 45 8.29 -14.95 14.38
N SER A 46 8.49 -13.80 13.71
CA SER A 46 8.26 -13.69 12.27
C SER A 46 9.27 -14.50 11.47
N LEU A 47 10.56 -14.45 11.83
CA LEU A 47 11.62 -15.23 11.18
C LEU A 47 11.40 -16.72 11.35
N ALA A 48 11.06 -17.18 12.56
CA ALA A 48 10.79 -18.59 12.84
C ALA A 48 9.61 -19.12 12.01
N LEU A 49 8.53 -18.34 11.89
CA LEU A 49 7.41 -18.72 11.03
C LEU A 49 7.83 -18.73 9.56
N ILE A 50 8.48 -17.68 9.07
CA ILE A 50 8.89 -17.52 7.67
C ILE A 50 9.78 -18.68 7.22
N ASP A 51 10.76 -19.07 8.03
CA ASP A 51 11.62 -20.23 7.74
C ASP A 51 10.79 -21.51 7.56
N ARG A 52 9.84 -21.78 8.47
CA ARG A 52 8.91 -22.91 8.34
C ARG A 52 8.08 -22.84 7.06
N LEU A 53 7.55 -21.66 6.70
CA LEU A 53 6.75 -21.49 5.49
C LEU A 53 7.59 -21.73 4.22
N CYS A 54 8.82 -21.23 4.17
CA CYS A 54 9.70 -21.45 3.02
C CYS A 54 9.99 -22.94 2.79
N LYS A 55 10.20 -23.69 3.87
CA LYS A 55 10.45 -25.15 3.82
C LYS A 55 9.28 -25.99 3.31
N THR A 56 8.07 -25.43 3.25
CA THR A 56 6.91 -26.13 2.64
C THR A 56 7.02 -26.26 1.11
N GLY A 57 7.93 -25.52 0.48
CA GLY A 57 8.13 -25.51 -0.97
C GLY A 57 7.31 -24.45 -1.73
N ILE A 58 6.81 -23.42 -1.04
CA ILE A 58 6.23 -22.24 -1.71
C ILE A 58 7.27 -21.55 -2.60
N SER A 59 6.81 -20.95 -3.70
CA SER A 59 7.68 -20.24 -4.66
C SER A 59 7.81 -18.74 -4.35
N ASN A 60 6.86 -18.18 -3.61
CA ASN A 60 6.85 -16.77 -3.24
C ASN A 60 6.31 -16.53 -1.83
N LEU A 61 6.96 -15.63 -1.11
CA LEU A 61 6.46 -15.05 0.13
C LEU A 61 6.26 -13.55 -0.03
N THR A 62 5.03 -13.09 0.21
CA THR A 62 4.71 -11.67 0.38
C THR A 62 4.55 -11.33 1.85
N LEU A 63 5.32 -10.35 2.34
CA LEU A 63 5.18 -9.84 3.70
C LEU A 63 4.52 -8.46 3.69
N HIS A 64 3.33 -8.37 4.29
CA HIS A 64 2.80 -7.09 4.73
C HIS A 64 3.57 -6.66 5.98
N CYS A 65 4.36 -5.61 5.85
CA CYS A 65 5.21 -5.01 6.88
C CYS A 65 4.41 -4.31 8.00
N ARG A 66 3.37 -4.97 8.53
CA ARG A 66 2.53 -4.54 9.65
C ARG A 66 2.07 -5.76 10.41
N THR A 67 1.84 -5.63 11.70
CA THR A 67 1.20 -6.68 12.50
C THR A 67 -0.32 -6.72 12.26
N PRO A 68 -1.05 -7.76 12.70
CA PRO A 68 -2.51 -7.79 12.63
C PRO A 68 -3.19 -6.65 13.40
N ARG A 69 -2.56 -6.14 14.48
CA ARG A 69 -3.11 -5.07 15.33
C ARG A 69 -2.97 -3.69 14.70
N MET A 70 -1.93 -3.49 13.90
CA MET A 70 -1.69 -2.23 13.19
C MET A 70 -2.76 -1.94 12.14
N ARG A 71 -3.14 -0.66 12.05
CA ARG A 71 -4.08 -0.09 11.10
C ARG A 71 -3.38 0.36 9.82
N ASN A 72 -4.15 0.62 8.76
CA ASN A 72 -3.60 1.06 7.47
C ASN A 72 -2.88 2.42 7.55
N ARG A 73 -3.29 3.28 8.49
CA ARG A 73 -2.61 4.53 8.81
C ARG A 73 -1.32 4.36 9.61
N ASP A 74 -1.01 3.18 10.13
CA ASP A 74 0.24 3.02 10.87
C ASP A 74 1.38 2.79 9.87
N ALA A 75 2.56 3.37 10.12
CA ALA A 75 3.69 3.20 9.22
C ALA A 75 4.12 1.73 9.17
N PRO A 76 4.54 1.20 8.00
CA PRO A 76 5.03 -0.18 7.93
C PRO A 76 6.38 -0.31 8.65
N ILE A 77 6.57 -1.43 9.34
CA ILE A 77 7.80 -1.79 10.04
C ILE A 77 8.72 -2.52 9.07
N ARG A 78 9.86 -1.90 8.77
CA ARG A 78 10.80 -2.39 7.74
C ARG A 78 12.16 -2.78 8.31
N ASP A 79 12.35 -2.65 9.61
CA ASP A 79 13.65 -2.84 10.28
C ASP A 79 14.13 -4.29 10.19
N PHE A 80 13.20 -5.24 10.17
CA PHE A 80 13.49 -6.67 10.10
C PHE A 80 13.69 -7.19 8.67
N LEU A 81 13.49 -6.34 7.64
CA LEU A 81 13.54 -6.79 6.25
C LEU A 81 14.89 -7.42 5.86
N PRO A 82 16.07 -6.92 6.26
CA PRO A 82 17.34 -7.55 5.89
C PRO A 82 17.41 -9.03 6.29
N ALA A 83 17.09 -9.36 7.54
CA ALA A 83 17.10 -10.74 8.05
C ALA A 83 16.01 -11.61 7.40
N ILE A 84 14.83 -11.03 7.15
CA ILE A 84 13.73 -11.73 6.48
C ILE A 84 14.09 -12.06 5.03
N ILE A 85 14.65 -11.10 4.29
CA ILE A 85 15.08 -11.27 2.90
C ILE A 85 16.14 -12.36 2.80
N GLU A 86 17.14 -12.34 3.69
CA GLU A 86 18.17 -13.37 3.75
C GLU A 86 17.56 -14.76 3.97
N THR A 87 16.66 -14.88 4.95
CA THR A 87 15.97 -16.14 5.28
C THR A 87 15.14 -16.68 4.11
N VAL A 88 14.41 -15.80 3.40
CA VAL A 88 13.56 -16.20 2.28
C VAL A 88 14.41 -16.61 1.07
N HIS A 89 15.43 -15.82 0.72
CA HIS A 89 16.29 -16.11 -0.42
C HIS A 89 17.20 -17.33 -0.20
N SER A 90 17.65 -17.60 1.03
CA SER A 90 18.45 -18.81 1.33
C SER A 90 17.66 -20.11 1.12
N ASN A 91 16.33 -20.04 1.19
CA ASN A 91 15.42 -21.14 0.86
C ASN A 91 14.98 -21.15 -0.62
N ASN A 92 15.62 -20.34 -1.49
CA ASN A 92 15.27 -20.21 -2.91
C ASN A 92 13.80 -19.79 -3.16
N VAL A 93 13.22 -19.01 -2.25
CA VAL A 93 11.87 -18.45 -2.36
C VAL A 93 11.98 -16.99 -2.80
N SER A 94 11.09 -16.53 -3.68
CA SER A 94 11.04 -15.10 -4.07
C SER A 94 10.34 -14.26 -3.00
N PHE A 95 10.79 -13.02 -2.79
CA PHE A 95 10.26 -12.15 -1.75
C PHE A 95 9.58 -10.89 -2.29
N ILE A 96 8.40 -10.56 -1.75
CA ILE A 96 7.64 -9.34 -2.10
C ILE A 96 7.35 -8.52 -0.85
N ILE A 97 7.75 -7.25 -0.87
CA ILE A 97 7.41 -6.28 0.18
C ILE A 97 6.01 -5.72 -0.08
N ASN A 98 5.17 -5.71 0.94
CA ASN A 98 3.87 -5.03 0.93
C ASN A 98 3.74 -4.06 2.12
N GLY A 99 3.04 -2.94 1.89
CA GLY A 99 2.75 -1.93 2.92
C GLY A 99 3.34 -0.56 2.59
N SER A 100 2.47 0.44 2.44
CA SER A 100 2.78 1.85 2.10
C SER A 100 3.80 2.00 0.98
N ILE A 101 3.52 1.39 -0.17
CA ILE A 101 4.20 1.63 -1.43
C ILE A 101 3.18 2.34 -2.32
N ARG A 102 3.42 3.60 -2.71
CA ARG A 102 2.40 4.39 -3.40
C ARG A 102 2.43 4.29 -4.92
N ASN A 103 3.60 4.05 -5.48
CA ASN A 103 3.83 4.00 -6.92
C ASN A 103 5.13 3.27 -7.22
N ARG A 104 5.37 3.01 -8.51
CA ARG A 104 6.59 2.38 -9.02
C ARG A 104 7.87 3.08 -8.55
N ARG A 105 7.91 4.43 -8.53
CA ARG A 105 9.11 5.20 -8.14
C ARG A 105 9.49 4.96 -6.68
N GLU A 106 8.51 4.90 -5.78
CA GLU A 106 8.76 4.58 -4.38
C GLU A 106 9.22 3.16 -4.17
N PHE A 107 8.66 2.22 -4.94
CA PHE A 107 9.15 0.86 -4.93
C PHE A 107 10.62 0.79 -5.37
N SER A 108 11.02 1.53 -6.41
CA SER A 108 12.42 1.57 -6.85
C SER A 108 13.39 1.98 -5.72
N ILE A 109 12.99 2.88 -4.82
CA ILE A 109 13.79 3.28 -3.65
C ILE A 109 13.95 2.11 -2.68
N LEU A 110 12.89 1.33 -2.44
CA LEU A 110 12.96 0.13 -1.61
C LEU A 110 13.82 -0.94 -2.24
N GLN A 111 13.72 -1.12 -3.56
CA GLN A 111 14.53 -2.09 -4.29
C GLN A 111 16.01 -1.69 -4.30
N GLN A 112 16.34 -0.40 -4.38
CA GLN A 112 17.71 0.09 -4.20
C GLN A 112 18.24 -0.19 -2.79
N LYS A 113 17.39 -0.02 -1.76
CA LYS A 113 17.77 -0.25 -0.36
C LYS A 113 17.93 -1.73 0.00
N TYR A 114 17.06 -2.59 -0.51
CA TYR A 114 16.93 -3.98 -0.07
C TYR A 114 17.36 -5.02 -1.11
N GLY A 115 17.78 -4.58 -2.29
CA GLY A 115 18.31 -5.43 -3.35
C GLY A 115 17.35 -5.65 -4.53
N ASN A 116 17.92 -5.87 -5.71
CA ASN A 116 17.21 -6.01 -6.98
C ASN A 116 16.29 -7.24 -7.07
N LYS A 117 16.53 -8.28 -6.27
CA LYS A 117 15.72 -9.51 -6.24
C LYS A 117 14.39 -9.35 -5.49
N VAL A 118 14.19 -8.25 -4.77
CA VAL A 118 12.97 -7.99 -4.02
C VAL A 118 11.90 -7.41 -4.95
N GLY A 119 10.67 -7.94 -4.84
CA GLY A 119 9.47 -7.41 -5.48
C GLY A 119 8.65 -6.47 -4.58
N GLY A 120 7.69 -5.76 -5.17
CA GLY A 120 6.80 -4.82 -4.46
C GLY A 120 5.34 -5.04 -4.80
N MET A 121 4.48 -5.08 -3.78
CA MET A 121 3.03 -5.21 -3.94
C MET A 121 2.35 -3.91 -3.50
N ILE A 122 1.64 -3.28 -4.45
CA ILE A 122 0.86 -2.05 -4.26
C ILE A 122 -0.62 -2.43 -4.24
N ALA A 123 -1.36 -2.03 -3.19
CA ALA A 123 -2.78 -2.35 -3.01
C ALA A 123 -3.64 -1.07 -2.99
N GLU A 124 -3.76 -0.39 -1.85
CA GLU A 124 -4.61 0.81 -1.68
C GLU A 124 -4.34 1.90 -2.74
N SER A 125 -3.08 2.13 -3.10
CA SER A 125 -2.75 3.12 -4.13
C SER A 125 -3.18 2.67 -5.54
N ALA A 126 -3.10 1.36 -5.83
CA ALA A 126 -3.58 0.79 -7.10
C ALA A 126 -5.11 0.76 -7.16
N GLU A 127 -5.81 0.54 -6.04
CA GLU A 127 -7.26 0.70 -5.96
C GLU A 127 -7.70 2.13 -6.25
N SER A 128 -6.94 3.13 -5.77
CA SER A 128 -7.23 4.54 -6.06
C SER A 128 -6.81 5.00 -7.45
N ASN A 129 -5.79 4.38 -8.01
CA ASN A 129 -5.30 4.69 -9.35
C ASN A 129 -4.52 3.46 -9.88
N PRO A 130 -5.10 2.64 -10.77
CA PRO A 130 -4.47 1.42 -11.26
C PRO A 130 -3.20 1.68 -12.09
N THR A 131 -2.96 2.93 -12.51
CA THR A 131 -1.80 3.32 -13.31
C THR A 131 -0.55 3.63 -12.47
N VAL A 132 -0.59 3.39 -11.14
CA VAL A 132 0.57 3.54 -10.22
C VAL A 132 1.82 2.75 -10.62
N PHE A 133 1.68 1.79 -11.54
CA PHE A 133 2.78 1.00 -12.10
C PHE A 133 3.48 1.69 -13.29
N ALA A 134 2.90 2.73 -13.88
CA ALA A 134 3.53 3.54 -14.91
C ALA A 134 4.66 4.40 -14.31
N ALA A 135 5.54 4.94 -15.17
CA ALA A 135 6.56 5.90 -14.74
C ALA A 135 5.93 7.15 -14.11
N THR A 136 4.84 7.61 -14.70
CA THR A 136 3.94 8.66 -14.20
C THR A 136 2.51 8.14 -14.28
N PRO A 137 1.78 8.03 -13.15
CA PRO A 137 0.38 7.64 -13.16
C PRO A 137 -0.48 8.65 -13.92
N LEU A 138 -1.58 8.17 -14.50
CA LEU A 138 -2.50 8.99 -15.28
C LEU A 138 -3.48 9.77 -14.37
N PRO A 139 -3.96 10.93 -14.84
CA PRO A 139 -5.06 11.66 -14.21
C PRO A 139 -6.37 10.88 -14.22
N TRP A 140 -7.27 11.20 -13.27
CA TRP A 140 -8.49 10.42 -13.08
C TRP A 140 -9.53 10.58 -14.21
N ASN A 141 -9.50 11.66 -15.02
CA ASN A 141 -10.31 11.73 -16.25
C ASN A 141 -9.89 10.75 -17.34
N GLN A 142 -8.68 10.17 -17.27
CA GLN A 142 -8.26 9.11 -18.20
C GLN A 142 -8.50 7.73 -17.58
N VAL A 143 -8.23 7.60 -16.28
CA VAL A 143 -8.36 6.33 -15.55
C VAL A 143 -9.81 5.85 -15.48
N VAL A 144 -10.74 6.71 -15.07
CA VAL A 144 -12.14 6.33 -14.81
C VAL A 144 -12.86 5.80 -16.06
N PRO A 145 -12.87 6.49 -17.22
CA PRO A 145 -13.55 5.97 -18.41
C PRO A 145 -12.92 4.66 -18.91
N GLU A 146 -11.60 4.54 -18.89
CA GLU A 146 -10.91 3.32 -19.30
C GLU A 146 -11.25 2.13 -18.37
N PHE A 147 -11.32 2.37 -17.06
CA PHE A 147 -11.74 1.35 -16.10
C PHE A 147 -13.18 0.87 -16.37
N ILE A 148 -14.11 1.80 -16.64
CA ILE A 148 -15.51 1.46 -16.94
C ILE A 148 -15.58 0.64 -18.23
N LYS A 149 -14.83 1.03 -19.26
CA LYS A 149 -14.76 0.32 -20.54
C LYS A 149 -14.25 -1.11 -20.38
N ILE A 150 -13.11 -1.30 -19.71
CA ILE A 150 -12.56 -2.64 -19.42
C ILE A 150 -13.57 -3.47 -18.60
N ALA A 151 -14.19 -2.87 -17.59
CA ALA A 151 -15.17 -3.59 -16.76
C ALA A 151 -16.41 -4.01 -17.55
N GLN A 152 -16.83 -3.23 -18.55
CA GLN A 152 -17.91 -3.60 -19.47
C GLN A 152 -17.48 -4.70 -20.45
N GLU A 153 -16.27 -4.62 -21.01
CA GLU A 153 -15.71 -5.65 -21.91
C GLU A 153 -15.55 -7.00 -21.22
N MET A 154 -15.31 -7.00 -19.90
CA MET A 154 -15.19 -8.20 -19.06
C MET A 154 -16.54 -8.67 -18.47
N ASP A 155 -17.68 -8.11 -18.91
CA ASP A 155 -19.02 -8.42 -18.39
C ASP A 155 -19.12 -8.32 -16.85
N ASN A 156 -18.38 -7.39 -16.24
CA ASN A 156 -18.40 -7.20 -14.81
C ASN A 156 -19.72 -6.56 -14.37
N TYR A 157 -20.35 -7.04 -13.30
CA TYR A 157 -21.61 -6.47 -12.79
C TYR A 157 -21.51 -4.95 -12.54
N PRO A 158 -22.45 -4.11 -13.03
CA PRO A 158 -22.37 -2.65 -12.90
C PRO A 158 -22.22 -2.16 -11.45
N GLY A 159 -22.86 -2.84 -10.50
CA GLY A 159 -22.74 -2.51 -9.08
C GLY A 159 -21.31 -2.73 -8.54
N ASN A 160 -20.62 -3.78 -9.01
CA ASN A 160 -19.23 -4.05 -8.66
C ASN A 160 -18.29 -3.06 -9.36
N THR A 161 -18.52 -2.77 -10.64
CA THR A 161 -17.79 -1.71 -11.37
C THR A 161 -17.85 -0.40 -10.62
N LYS A 162 -19.05 0.04 -10.24
CA LYS A 162 -19.25 1.27 -9.46
C LYS A 162 -18.53 1.22 -8.11
N TYR A 163 -18.65 0.12 -7.37
CA TYR A 163 -18.00 -0.03 -6.07
C TYR A 163 -16.48 0.17 -6.14
N ILE A 164 -15.83 -0.47 -7.12
CA ILE A 164 -14.37 -0.37 -7.30
C ILE A 164 -13.99 1.01 -7.84
N MET A 165 -14.66 1.46 -8.90
CA MET A 165 -14.37 2.73 -9.58
C MET A 165 -14.53 3.95 -8.67
N LEU A 166 -15.45 3.93 -7.70
CA LEU A 166 -15.59 5.03 -6.73
C LEU A 166 -14.33 5.28 -5.90
N ASN A 167 -13.41 4.32 -5.76
CA ASN A 167 -12.10 4.56 -5.14
C ASN A 167 -11.16 5.41 -6.02
N GLN A 168 -11.45 5.52 -7.31
CA GLN A 168 -10.68 6.25 -8.33
C GLN A 168 -11.26 7.64 -8.62
N VAL A 169 -12.37 8.00 -7.97
CA VAL A 169 -13.01 9.32 -8.06
C VAL A 169 -12.77 10.08 -6.77
N PRO A 170 -12.29 11.34 -6.82
CA PRO A 170 -12.07 12.11 -5.60
C PRO A 170 -13.37 12.33 -4.83
N GLY A 171 -13.40 11.99 -3.54
CA GLY A 171 -14.65 12.02 -2.75
C GLY A 171 -15.32 13.39 -2.62
N LYS A 172 -14.56 14.48 -2.82
CA LYS A 172 -15.08 15.87 -2.81
C LYS A 172 -15.52 16.36 -4.19
N SER A 173 -15.34 15.57 -5.25
CA SER A 173 -15.73 15.93 -6.60
C SER A 173 -17.27 15.92 -6.72
N LYS A 174 -17.81 16.86 -7.51
CA LYS A 174 -19.24 16.86 -7.87
C LYS A 174 -19.65 15.59 -8.62
N PHE A 175 -18.72 14.92 -9.29
CA PHE A 175 -18.96 13.70 -10.05
C PHE A 175 -19.16 12.48 -9.15
N TYR A 176 -18.62 12.47 -7.93
CA TYR A 176 -18.76 11.35 -7.01
C TYR A 176 -20.24 11.01 -6.75
N GLN A 177 -21.06 12.02 -6.46
CA GLN A 177 -22.51 11.82 -6.24
C GLN A 177 -23.25 11.38 -7.51
N LYS A 178 -22.85 11.89 -8.68
CA LYS A 178 -23.42 11.45 -9.97
C LYS A 178 -23.16 9.96 -10.20
N PHE A 179 -21.93 9.51 -10.01
CA PHE A 179 -21.56 8.10 -10.14
C PHE A 179 -22.30 7.22 -9.14
N CYS A 180 -22.51 7.66 -7.90
CA CYS A 180 -23.31 6.93 -6.90
C CYS A 180 -24.73 6.62 -7.40
N GLN A 181 -25.35 7.56 -8.12
CA GLN A 181 -26.72 7.45 -8.62
C GLN A 181 -26.84 6.51 -9.83
N ALA A 182 -25.79 6.41 -10.64
CA ALA A 182 -25.76 5.55 -11.83
C ALA A 182 -25.98 4.06 -11.51
N LYS A 183 -26.67 3.36 -12.41
CA LYS A 183 -27.11 1.96 -12.29
C LYS A 183 -26.54 1.05 -13.38
N THR A 184 -26.12 1.62 -14.51
CA THR A 184 -25.62 0.88 -15.67
C THR A 184 -24.22 1.35 -16.06
N HIS A 185 -23.42 0.53 -16.75
CA HIS A 185 -22.12 1.00 -17.29
C HIS A 185 -22.30 2.14 -18.28
N LYS A 186 -23.39 2.15 -19.04
CA LYS A 186 -23.73 3.25 -19.95
C LYS A 186 -23.82 4.58 -19.19
N GLU A 187 -24.61 4.63 -18.12
CA GLU A 187 -24.72 5.85 -17.29
C GLU A 187 -23.38 6.23 -16.64
N LEU A 188 -22.60 5.24 -16.17
CA LEU A 188 -21.26 5.50 -15.64
C LEU A 188 -20.36 6.13 -16.72
N PHE A 189 -20.37 5.58 -17.92
CA PHE A 189 -19.52 6.05 -19.02
C PHE A 189 -19.91 7.46 -19.47
N GLU A 190 -21.21 7.73 -19.64
CA GLU A 190 -21.73 9.06 -19.97
C GLU A 190 -21.32 10.11 -18.93
N ILE A 191 -21.34 9.77 -17.63
CA ILE A 191 -20.84 10.68 -16.58
C ILE A 191 -19.33 10.88 -16.72
N ALA A 192 -18.57 9.81 -16.99
CA ALA A 192 -17.11 9.88 -17.13
C ALA A 192 -16.67 10.79 -18.27
N GLU A 193 -17.38 10.79 -19.41
CA GLU A 193 -17.10 11.70 -20.54
C GLU A 193 -17.26 13.18 -20.18
N THR A 194 -18.04 13.49 -19.13
CA THR A 194 -18.27 14.87 -18.69
C THR A 194 -17.28 15.38 -17.64
N ILE A 195 -16.31 14.56 -17.19
CA ILE A 195 -15.34 14.94 -16.13
C ILE A 195 -14.53 16.19 -16.52
N GLY A 196 -14.04 16.24 -17.76
CA GLY A 196 -13.27 17.37 -18.28
C GLY A 196 -12.03 17.70 -17.43
N GLU A 197 -11.75 19.00 -17.26
CA GLU A 197 -10.54 19.51 -16.62
C GLU A 197 -10.45 19.25 -15.11
N GLU A 198 -11.58 19.05 -14.43
CA GLU A 198 -11.58 18.68 -12.99
C GLU A 198 -10.80 17.38 -12.77
N GLY A 199 -10.76 16.53 -13.81
CA GLY A 199 -10.04 15.27 -13.83
C GLY A 199 -8.57 15.30 -14.21
N ASN A 200 -7.99 16.47 -14.50
CA ASN A 200 -6.60 16.60 -14.95
C ASN A 200 -5.54 16.31 -13.86
N LYS A 201 -5.96 15.99 -12.63
CA LYS A 201 -5.06 15.68 -11.52
C LYS A 201 -4.89 14.17 -11.35
N ILE A 202 -3.69 13.75 -10.97
CA ILE A 202 -3.41 12.39 -10.53
C ILE A 202 -3.98 12.21 -9.13
N MET A 203 -4.83 11.21 -8.96
CA MET A 203 -5.31 10.78 -7.66
C MET A 203 -4.33 9.79 -7.04
N MET A 204 -3.96 10.02 -5.78
CA MET A 204 -3.14 9.13 -4.98
C MET A 204 -3.75 8.99 -3.58
N LYS A 205 -3.59 7.81 -2.96
CA LYS A 205 -3.91 7.62 -1.53
C LYS A 205 -2.66 7.65 -0.66
N TYR A 206 -2.73 8.38 0.44
CA TYR A 206 -1.74 8.36 1.51
C TYR A 206 -2.41 8.40 2.87
N MET A 207 -2.11 7.42 3.73
CA MET A 207 -2.67 7.34 5.09
C MET A 207 -4.20 7.44 5.08
N GLN A 208 -4.84 6.76 4.12
CA GLN A 208 -6.28 6.78 3.89
C GLN A 208 -6.88 8.13 3.49
N LYS A 209 -6.06 9.07 3.00
CA LYS A 209 -6.50 10.36 2.46
C LYS A 209 -6.19 10.47 0.98
N ASP A 210 -7.14 11.05 0.25
CA ASP A 210 -6.96 11.39 -1.16
C ASP A 210 -6.05 12.62 -1.29
N VAL A 211 -5.08 12.50 -2.18
CA VAL A 211 -4.17 13.57 -2.59
C VAL A 211 -4.29 13.73 -4.10
N LEU A 212 -4.47 14.98 -4.53
CA LEU A 212 -4.56 15.35 -5.95
C LEU A 212 -3.33 16.15 -6.33
N ILE A 213 -2.63 15.69 -7.37
CA ILE A 213 -1.35 16.26 -7.80
C ILE A 213 -1.45 16.58 -9.29
N ASN A 214 -0.87 17.69 -9.73
CA ASN A 214 -0.78 17.96 -11.17
C ASN A 214 0.27 17.02 -11.79
N PRO A 215 0.07 16.51 -13.01
CA PRO A 215 1.04 15.64 -13.67
C PRO A 215 2.46 16.21 -13.75
N SER A 216 2.58 17.53 -13.97
CA SER A 216 3.86 18.26 -13.99
C SER A 216 4.62 18.17 -12.66
N ASP A 217 3.89 18.08 -11.56
CA ASP A 217 4.45 18.11 -10.21
C ASP A 217 4.78 16.70 -9.71
N PHE A 218 4.35 15.65 -10.41
CA PHE A 218 4.52 14.27 -9.95
C PHE A 218 5.98 13.89 -9.78
N GLU A 219 6.87 14.37 -10.64
CA GLU A 219 8.28 13.98 -10.57
C GLU A 219 9.04 14.61 -9.43
N SER A 220 8.75 15.89 -9.16
CA SER A 220 9.31 16.64 -8.06
C SER A 220 8.57 16.37 -6.76
N TYR A 221 7.41 15.71 -6.81
CA TYR A 221 6.63 15.31 -5.66
C TYR A 221 7.40 14.32 -4.80
N ARG A 222 8.19 14.89 -3.91
CA ARG A 222 8.56 14.29 -2.65
C ARG A 222 7.45 14.68 -1.71
N TYR A 223 6.50 13.78 -1.47
CA TYR A 223 5.90 13.78 -0.14
C TYR A 223 7.02 13.35 0.80
N GLU A 224 7.88 14.30 1.13
CA GLU A 224 8.68 14.25 2.34
C GLU A 224 7.78 13.78 3.47
N ILE A 225 8.38 13.25 4.50
CA ILE A 225 7.80 13.06 5.82
C ILE A 225 7.44 14.46 6.37
N GLN A 226 6.52 15.19 5.71
CA GLN A 226 5.96 16.46 6.12
C GLN A 226 4.87 16.14 7.13
N ASN A 227 5.36 15.65 8.25
CA ASN A 227 5.18 16.26 9.55
C ASN A 227 5.11 17.81 9.52
N LYS A 228 4.24 18.43 8.71
CA LYS A 228 3.84 19.82 8.96
C LYS A 228 3.22 19.94 10.35
N ARG A 229 2.65 18.85 10.90
CA ARG A 229 2.23 18.80 12.31
C ARG A 229 3.33 18.49 13.33
N LYS A 230 4.47 17.89 12.95
CA LYS A 230 5.55 17.58 13.93
C LYS A 230 6.62 18.68 13.97
N LEU A 231 6.98 19.27 12.83
CA LEU A 231 7.84 20.47 12.79
C LEU A 231 7.16 21.69 13.41
N GLU A 232 5.85 21.89 13.22
CA GLU A 232 5.12 22.97 13.91
C GLU A 232 4.95 22.72 15.42
N HIS A 233 4.97 21.45 15.87
CA HIS A 233 4.87 21.11 17.29
C HIS A 233 6.24 21.15 17.97
N GLU A 234 7.29 20.66 17.32
CA GLU A 234 8.69 20.74 17.79
C GLU A 234 9.19 22.19 17.79
N ASN A 235 8.80 23.02 16.82
CA ASN A 235 9.10 24.46 16.85
C ASN A 235 8.31 25.20 17.94
N LYS A 236 7.04 24.85 18.19
CA LYS A 236 6.26 25.42 19.32
C LYS A 236 6.79 25.02 20.70
N ILE A 237 7.27 23.78 20.85
CA ILE A 237 7.90 23.31 22.10
C ILE A 237 9.23 24.04 22.32
N ASN A 238 10.07 24.17 21.28
CA ASN A 238 11.34 24.88 21.36
C ASN A 238 11.18 26.39 21.61
N ASP A 239 10.13 27.02 21.08
CA ASP A 239 9.85 28.44 21.34
C ASP A 239 9.32 28.66 22.77
N ASN A 240 8.48 27.76 23.29
CA ASN A 240 8.02 27.82 24.68
C ASN A 240 9.15 27.57 25.69
N GLU A 241 10.07 26.63 25.43
CA GLU A 241 11.24 26.40 26.28
C GLU A 241 12.24 27.58 26.27
N LYS A 242 12.36 28.30 25.14
CA LYS A 242 13.16 29.53 25.06
C LYS A 242 12.53 30.70 25.82
N ILE A 243 11.20 30.81 25.82
CA ILE A 243 10.46 31.83 26.59
C ILE A 243 10.63 31.57 28.10
N ASP A 244 10.51 30.32 28.55
CA ASP A 244 10.70 29.93 29.96
C ASP A 244 12.13 30.16 30.47
N LYS A 245 13.14 29.89 29.63
CA LYS A 245 14.55 30.19 29.99
C LYS A 245 14.82 31.69 30.08
N LYS A 246 14.23 32.51 29.19
CA LYS A 246 14.35 33.99 29.28
C LYS A 246 13.68 34.54 30.55
N GLN A 247 12.51 34.04 30.94
CA GLN A 247 11.84 34.50 32.16
C GLN A 247 12.59 34.11 33.45
N LYS A 248 13.21 32.93 33.49
CA LYS A 248 14.05 32.52 34.64
C LYS A 248 15.37 33.28 34.76
N THR A 249 15.91 33.81 33.66
CA THR A 249 17.18 34.57 33.69
C THR A 249 16.97 36.02 34.18
N VAL A 250 15.76 36.58 34.03
CA VAL A 250 15.46 37.96 34.47
C VAL A 250 15.13 38.02 35.98
N ALA A 251 14.73 36.91 36.60
CA ALA A 251 14.32 36.87 38.01
C ALA A 251 15.46 36.67 39.04
N VAL A 252 16.74 36.69 38.62
CA VAL A 252 17.92 36.49 39.51
C VAL A 252 18.84 37.73 39.56
N THR A 253 18.35 38.89 39.15
CA THR A 253 19.08 40.17 39.30
C THR A 253 18.18 41.23 39.92
N VAL A 254 17.99 41.13 41.24
CA VAL A 254 17.83 42.26 42.18
C VAL A 254 18.48 41.85 43.49
#